data_AF-A0A5C8S4T9-F1
#
_entry.id   AF-A0A5C8S4T9-F1
#
_cell.length_a   1.000
_cell.length_b   1.000
_cell.length_c   1.000
_cell.angle_alpha   90.00
_cell.angle_beta   90.00
_cell.angle_gamma   90.00
#
_symmetry.space_group_name_H-M   'P 1'
#
loop_
_entity.id
_entity.type
_entity.pdbx_description
1 polymer ?
#
loop_
_entity_poly.entity_id
_entity_poly.type
_entity_poly.pdbx_seq_one_letter_code
_entity_poly.pdbx_strand_id
1 'polypeptide(L)'
;MLPPIETIVENFEFIDDWEERYRYLIELGRTLPPADAALHAESNKVLGCASQVWIDLNVDASADVPRLHLRGDSDAHIVRGLVALMVALFDGKTPREAADTDAFALYTKLGLGEHLTPQRSNGVRAMADRIHRDAVRLAA
;
A
#
# COMPACT_ATOMS: atom_id res chain seq x y z
N MET A 1 -5.81 6.24 12.88
CA MET A 1 -6.52 5.65 11.72
C MET A 1 -5.86 6.21 10.48
N LEU A 2 -5.64 5.38 9.47
CA LEU A 2 -5.05 5.79 8.20
C LEU A 2 -6.01 6.76 7.47
N PRO A 3 -5.55 7.93 7.00
CA PRO A 3 -6.43 8.85 6.26
C PRO A 3 -6.80 8.28 4.86
N PRO A 4 -7.93 8.74 4.28
CA PRO A 4 -8.27 8.44 2.89
C PRO A 4 -7.19 8.86 1.91
N ILE A 5 -7.12 8.20 0.76
CA ILE A 5 -6.04 8.43 -0.20
C ILE A 5 -6.04 9.86 -0.76
N GLU A 6 -7.21 10.47 -0.92
CA GLU A 6 -7.36 11.85 -1.37
C GLU A 6 -6.70 12.83 -0.39
N THR A 7 -6.95 12.65 0.92
CA THR A 7 -6.32 13.45 1.97
C THR A 7 -4.80 13.26 2.01
N ILE A 8 -4.31 12.05 1.74
CA ILE A 8 -2.86 11.81 1.65
C ILE A 8 -2.27 12.60 0.49
N VAL A 9 -2.89 12.53 -0.69
CA VAL A 9 -2.45 13.26 -1.88
C VAL A 9 -2.43 14.76 -1.63
N GLU A 10 -3.49 15.33 -1.07
CA GLU A 10 -3.56 16.76 -0.70
C GLU A 10 -2.43 17.15 0.25
N ASN A 11 -2.16 16.36 1.30
CA ASN A 11 -1.07 16.65 2.22
C ASN A 11 0.30 16.65 1.53
N PHE A 12 0.55 15.71 0.60
CA PHE A 12 1.80 15.71 -0.19
C PHE A 12 1.91 16.94 -1.09
N GLU A 13 0.80 17.45 -1.63
CA GLU A 13 0.77 18.68 -2.44
C GLU A 13 1.11 19.93 -1.61
N PHE A 14 0.77 19.97 -0.33
CA PHE A 14 1.10 21.09 0.57
C PHE A 14 2.50 21.05 1.17
N ILE A 15 3.16 19.89 1.19
CA ILE A 15 4.51 19.73 1.72
C ILE A 15 5.52 19.89 0.59
N ASP A 16 6.26 21.01 0.55
CA ASP A 16 7.29 21.24 -0.46
C ASP A 16 8.62 20.56 -0.13
N ASP A 17 8.94 20.43 1.16
CA ASP A 17 10.21 19.87 1.62
C ASP A 17 10.21 18.33 1.58
N TRP A 18 11.26 17.75 0.98
CA TRP A 18 11.38 16.30 0.85
C TRP A 18 11.55 15.60 2.20
N GLU A 19 12.27 16.21 3.15
CA GLU A 19 12.47 15.61 4.47
C GLU A 19 11.13 15.51 5.23
N GLU A 20 10.28 16.53 5.11
CA GLU A 20 8.91 16.53 5.62
C GLU A 20 8.04 15.47 4.95
N ARG A 21 8.09 15.34 3.62
CA ARG A 21 7.39 14.25 2.89
C ARG A 21 7.82 12.87 3.37
N TYR A 22 9.13 12.70 3.59
CA TYR A 22 9.70 11.45 4.10
C TYR A 22 9.21 11.15 5.52
N ARG A 23 9.19 12.15 6.41
CA ARG A 23 8.63 12.04 7.76
C ARG A 23 7.14 11.69 7.71
N TYR A 24 6.36 12.36 6.86
CA TYR A 24 4.94 12.09 6.69
C TYR A 24 4.68 10.64 6.25
N LEU A 25 5.47 10.12 5.30
CA LEU A 25 5.36 8.73 4.87
C LEU A 25 5.64 7.73 6.01
N ILE A 26 6.61 8.01 6.88
CA ILE A 26 6.87 7.20 8.08
C ILE A 26 5.68 7.25 9.04
N GLU A 27 5.10 8.43 9.27
CA GLU A 27 3.92 8.58 10.13
C GLU A 27 2.72 7.79 9.59
N LEU A 28 2.47 7.81 8.28
CA LEU A 28 1.44 6.96 7.66
C LEU A 28 1.67 5.49 8.00
N GLY A 29 2.91 5.01 7.86
CA GLY A 29 3.28 3.64 8.24
C GLY A 29 3.03 3.33 9.72
N ARG A 30 3.22 4.29 10.62
CA ARG A 30 2.94 4.14 12.06
C ARG A 30 1.44 4.00 12.37
N THR A 31 0.58 4.53 11.52
CA THR A 31 -0.88 4.41 11.70
C THR A 31 -1.45 3.04 11.35
N LEU A 32 -0.65 2.19 10.67
CA LEU A 32 -1.06 0.83 10.36
C LEU A 32 -1.25 0.00 11.63
N PRO A 33 -2.31 -0.83 11.70
CA PRO A 33 -2.53 -1.72 12.84
C PRO A 33 -1.29 -2.58 13.14
N PRO A 34 -1.10 -2.99 14.41
CA PRO A 34 -0.05 -3.93 14.76
C PRO A 34 -0.15 -5.22 13.94
N ALA A 35 1.00 -5.70 13.47
CA ALA A 35 1.10 -6.99 12.80
C ALA A 35 0.99 -8.12 13.84
N ASP A 36 0.17 -9.11 13.53
CA ASP A 36 0.15 -10.39 14.24
C ASP A 36 0.96 -11.43 13.46
N ALA A 37 1.15 -12.61 14.07
CA ALA A 37 1.88 -13.70 13.44
C ALA A 37 1.23 -14.21 12.14
N ALA A 38 -0.10 -14.03 11.99
CA ALA A 38 -0.81 -14.42 10.78
C ALA A 38 -0.47 -13.49 9.61
N LEU A 39 -0.38 -12.17 9.86
CA LEU A 39 0.05 -11.20 8.86
C LEU A 39 1.47 -11.49 8.36
N HIS A 40 2.39 -11.88 9.26
CA HIS A 40 3.77 -12.22 8.90
C HIS A 40 3.97 -13.64 8.33
N ALA A 41 2.89 -14.37 8.04
CA ALA A 41 2.98 -15.67 7.38
C ALA A 41 3.64 -15.56 5.98
N GLU A 42 4.39 -16.57 5.57
CA GLU A 42 5.06 -16.59 4.26
C GLU A 42 4.08 -16.45 3.07
N SER A 43 2.82 -16.86 3.23
CA SER A 43 1.76 -16.67 2.22
C SER A 43 1.48 -15.20 1.89
N ASN A 44 1.70 -14.31 2.87
CA ASN A 44 1.42 -12.87 2.74
C ASN A 44 2.65 -12.11 2.25
N LYS A 45 3.80 -12.77 2.15
CA LYS A 45 5.07 -12.14 1.79
C LYS A 45 5.06 -11.64 0.35
N VAL A 46 5.53 -10.41 0.16
CA VAL A 46 5.73 -9.79 -1.16
C VAL A 46 7.17 -10.00 -1.59
N LEU A 47 7.37 -10.72 -2.69
CA LEU A 47 8.68 -10.95 -3.27
C LEU A 47 9.10 -9.78 -4.17
N GLY A 48 10.39 -9.47 -4.23
CA GLY A 48 10.93 -8.38 -5.06
C GLY A 48 11.16 -7.07 -4.31
N CYS A 49 10.80 -7.00 -3.03
CA CYS A 49 11.18 -5.92 -2.12
C CYS A 49 12.56 -6.17 -1.52
N ALA A 50 13.32 -5.10 -1.27
CA ALA A 50 14.60 -5.17 -0.56
C ALA A 50 14.44 -5.49 0.92
N SER A 51 13.44 -4.85 1.52
CA SER A 51 12.97 -5.08 2.88
C SER A 51 11.91 -6.18 2.86
N GLN A 52 11.66 -6.78 4.01
CA GLN A 52 10.54 -7.71 4.14
C GLN A 52 9.23 -6.93 4.12
N VAL A 53 8.29 -7.41 3.32
CA VAL A 53 6.97 -6.81 3.17
C VAL A 53 5.94 -7.93 3.20
N TRP A 54 4.87 -7.72 3.94
CA TRP A 54 3.71 -8.62 3.97
C TRP A 54 2.45 -7.83 3.65
N ILE A 55 1.61 -8.41 2.80
CA ILE A 55 0.29 -7.92 2.45
C ILE A 55 -0.67 -9.10 2.57
N ASP A 56 -1.61 -8.96 3.48
CA ASP A 56 -2.76 -9.84 3.64
C ASP A 56 -3.96 -9.16 2.97
N LEU A 57 -4.57 -9.85 2.02
CA LEU A 57 -5.69 -9.35 1.24
C LEU A 57 -6.82 -10.37 1.33
N ASN A 58 -7.87 -9.98 2.04
CA ASN A 58 -9.08 -10.77 2.22
C ASN A 58 -10.25 -10.09 1.53
N VAL A 59 -11.34 -10.84 1.34
CA VAL A 59 -12.61 -10.30 0.88
C VAL A 59 -13.59 -10.31 2.04
N ASP A 60 -14.10 -9.14 2.39
CA ASP A 60 -15.26 -9.00 3.25
C ASP A 60 -16.53 -9.11 2.38
N ALA A 61 -17.26 -10.21 2.57
CA ALA A 61 -18.52 -10.51 1.90
C ALA A 61 -19.75 -10.25 2.80
N SER A 62 -19.58 -9.52 3.91
CA SER A 62 -20.69 -9.18 4.81
C SER A 62 -21.62 -8.10 4.24
N ALA A 63 -21.15 -7.31 3.27
CA ALA A 63 -21.92 -6.34 2.53
C ALA A 63 -22.51 -6.93 1.24
N ASP A 64 -23.54 -6.27 0.68
CA ASP A 64 -24.17 -6.67 -0.60
C ASP A 64 -23.18 -6.79 -1.76
N VAL A 65 -22.12 -5.98 -1.71
CA VAL A 65 -21.01 -6.00 -2.67
C VAL A 65 -19.73 -6.37 -1.91
N PRO A 66 -19.04 -7.48 -2.27
CA PRO A 66 -17.81 -7.87 -1.62
C PRO A 66 -16.72 -6.81 -1.79
N ARG A 67 -16.03 -6.50 -0.69
CA ARG A 67 -14.96 -5.49 -0.65
C ARG A 67 -13.65 -6.10 -0.17
N LEU A 68 -12.54 -5.61 -0.70
CA LEU A 68 -11.23 -6.00 -0.24
C LEU A 68 -10.98 -5.42 1.15
N HIS A 69 -10.39 -6.23 2.01
CA HIS A 69 -9.82 -5.80 3.27
C HIS A 69 -8.32 -6.08 3.26
N LEU A 70 -7.51 -5.03 3.35
CA LEU A 70 -6.07 -5.10 3.27
C LEU A 70 -5.42 -4.80 4.63
N ARG A 71 -4.49 -5.68 5.00
CA ARG A 71 -3.52 -5.44 6.08
C ARG A 71 -2.12 -5.56 5.49
N GLY A 72 -1.18 -4.82 6.05
CA GLY A 72 0.20 -4.91 5.59
C GLY A 72 1.20 -4.43 6.61
N ASP A 73 2.44 -4.87 6.45
CA ASP A 73 3.55 -4.47 7.29
C ASP A 73 4.89 -4.56 6.55
N SER A 74 5.92 -3.92 7.11
CA SER A 74 7.30 -4.05 6.67
C SER A 74 8.28 -3.84 7.82
N ASP A 75 9.41 -4.55 7.77
CA ASP A 75 10.53 -4.39 8.70
C ASP A 75 11.28 -3.05 8.54
N ALA A 76 11.07 -2.33 7.43
CA ALA A 76 11.66 -1.01 7.19
C ALA A 76 10.61 0.11 7.32
N HIS A 77 10.86 1.11 8.17
CA HIS A 77 9.91 2.21 8.45
C HIS A 77 9.39 2.93 7.20
N ILE A 78 10.28 3.27 6.26
CA ILE A 78 9.91 3.95 5.03
C ILE A 78 9.06 3.07 4.12
N VAL A 79 9.35 1.78 4.07
CA VAL A 79 8.61 0.82 3.24
C VAL A 79 7.27 0.51 3.89
N ARG A 80 7.17 0.48 5.22
CA ARG A 80 5.90 0.43 5.95
C ARG A 80 5.01 1.63 5.61
N GLY A 81 5.60 2.81 5.38
CA GLY A 81 4.89 3.96 4.81
C GLY A 81 4.35 3.72 3.41
N LEU A 82 5.14 3.11 2.52
CA LEU A 82 4.69 2.73 1.18
C LEU A 82 3.59 1.65 1.21
N VAL A 83 3.67 0.71 2.15
CA VAL A 83 2.59 -0.25 2.43
C VAL A 83 1.32 0.48 2.85
N ALA A 84 1.43 1.52 3.69
CA ALA A 84 0.29 2.33 4.08
C ALA A 84 -0.38 3.02 2.89
N LEU A 85 0.39 3.49 1.90
CA LEU A 85 -0.18 4.02 0.66
C LEU A 85 -0.96 2.96 -0.12
N MET A 86 -0.45 1.72 -0.19
CA MET A 86 -1.17 0.61 -0.82
C MET A 86 -2.47 0.30 -0.08
N VAL A 87 -2.43 0.22 1.24
CA VAL A 87 -3.64 0.01 2.06
C VAL A 87 -4.66 1.13 1.82
N ALA A 88 -4.25 2.39 1.89
CA ALA A 88 -5.13 3.54 1.64
C ALA A 88 -5.74 3.54 0.23
N LEU A 89 -4.99 3.07 -0.78
CA LEU A 89 -5.44 3.06 -2.17
C LEU A 89 -6.42 1.92 -2.48
N PHE A 90 -6.31 0.78 -1.81
CA PHE A 90 -7.01 -0.45 -2.20
C PHE A 90 -8.03 -0.97 -1.19
N ASP A 91 -7.88 -0.68 0.11
CA ASP A 91 -8.82 -1.13 1.13
C ASP A 91 -10.22 -0.57 0.85
N GLY A 92 -11.25 -1.41 1.00
CA GLY A 92 -12.64 -1.06 0.74
C GLY A 92 -13.06 -1.06 -0.74
N LYS A 93 -12.13 -1.18 -1.71
CA LYS A 93 -12.48 -1.36 -3.12
C LYS A 93 -13.07 -2.76 -3.38
N THR A 94 -13.89 -2.88 -4.40
CA THR A 94 -14.26 -4.19 -4.95
C THR A 94 -13.06 -4.84 -5.65
N PRO A 95 -13.03 -6.17 -5.80
CA PRO A 95 -11.98 -6.85 -6.57
C PRO A 95 -11.80 -6.27 -7.98
N ARG A 96 -12.90 -5.88 -8.64
CA ARG A 96 -12.86 -5.28 -9.97
C ARG A 96 -12.24 -3.87 -9.96
N GLU A 97 -12.68 -2.99 -9.06
CA GLU A 97 -12.10 -1.64 -8.94
C GLU A 97 -10.59 -1.72 -8.61
N ALA A 98 -10.19 -2.67 -7.78
CA ALA A 98 -8.78 -2.90 -7.47
C ALA A 98 -7.99 -3.41 -8.68
N ALA A 99 -8.56 -4.33 -9.48
CA ALA A 99 -7.93 -4.78 -10.72
C ALA A 99 -7.75 -3.64 -11.73
N ASP A 100 -8.69 -2.69 -11.79
CA ASP A 100 -8.65 -1.54 -12.70
C ASP A 100 -7.82 -0.35 -12.14
N THR A 101 -7.27 -0.44 -10.93
CA THR A 101 -6.52 0.66 -10.28
C THR A 101 -5.04 0.64 -10.67
N ASP A 102 -4.52 1.77 -11.16
CA ASP A 102 -3.08 1.99 -11.37
C ASP A 102 -2.40 2.57 -10.10
N ALA A 103 -1.77 1.70 -9.32
CA ALA A 103 -1.03 2.11 -8.12
C ALA A 103 0.29 2.84 -8.43
N PHE A 104 0.90 2.59 -9.59
CA PHE A 104 2.16 3.24 -9.94
C PHE A 104 1.93 4.69 -10.40
N ALA A 105 0.77 4.98 -10.97
CA ALA A 105 0.33 6.35 -11.22
C ALA A 105 0.26 7.18 -9.93
N LEU A 106 -0.25 6.62 -8.83
CA LEU A 106 -0.24 7.30 -7.52
C LEU A 106 1.19 7.59 -7.05
N TYR A 107 2.08 6.60 -7.12
CA TYR A 107 3.48 6.77 -6.73
C TYR A 107 4.18 7.90 -7.50
N THR A 108 3.89 7.99 -8.80
CA THR A 108 4.40 9.05 -9.68
C THR A 108 3.78 10.40 -9.32
N LYS A 109 2.45 10.45 -9.09
CA LYS A 109 1.74 11.67 -8.70
C LYS A 109 2.28 12.28 -7.41
N LEU A 110 2.65 11.44 -6.43
CA LEU A 110 3.22 11.88 -5.15
C LEU A 110 4.68 12.34 -5.27
N GLY A 111 5.31 12.28 -6.46
CA GLY A 111 6.71 12.68 -6.68
C GLY A 111 7.72 11.79 -5.95
N LEU A 112 7.31 10.62 -5.47
CA LEU A 112 8.16 9.77 -4.64
C LEU A 112 9.32 9.12 -5.43
N GLY A 113 9.14 8.96 -6.74
CA GLY A 113 10.15 8.36 -7.64
C GLY A 113 11.40 9.21 -7.81
N GLU A 114 11.32 10.52 -7.59
CA GLU A 114 12.44 11.44 -7.75
C GLU A 114 13.43 11.38 -6.58
N HIS A 115 12.95 10.93 -5.41
CA HIS A 115 13.72 10.99 -4.18
C HIS A 115 13.95 9.62 -3.50
N LEU A 116 13.17 8.60 -3.85
CA LEU A 116 13.39 7.25 -3.36
C LEU A 116 14.33 6.47 -4.30
N THR A 117 15.10 5.55 -3.72
CA THR A 117 16.02 4.73 -4.50
C THR A 117 15.27 3.85 -5.51
N PRO A 118 15.92 3.44 -6.62
CA PRO A 118 15.34 2.52 -7.59
C PRO A 118 14.81 1.23 -6.95
N GLN A 119 15.49 0.76 -5.91
CA GLN A 119 15.10 -0.43 -5.17
C GLN A 119 13.75 -0.29 -4.45
N ARG A 120 13.45 0.92 -3.93
CA ARG A 120 12.14 1.22 -3.31
C ARG A 120 11.05 1.36 -4.37
N SER A 121 11.35 1.99 -5.51
CA SER A 121 10.43 2.04 -6.66
C SER A 121 10.03 0.64 -7.14
N ASN A 122 11.00 -0.29 -7.19
CA ASN A 122 10.74 -1.69 -7.53
C ASN A 122 9.88 -2.39 -6.48
N GLY A 123 10.09 -2.10 -5.20
CA GLY A 123 9.24 -2.61 -4.11
C GLY A 123 7.79 -2.15 -4.25
N VAL A 124 7.55 -0.88 -4.61
CA VAL A 124 6.18 -0.37 -4.88
C VAL A 124 5.52 -1.14 -6.02
N ARG A 125 6.26 -1.35 -7.12
CA ARG A 125 5.75 -2.14 -8.26
C ARG A 125 5.43 -3.58 -7.85
N ALA A 126 6.32 -4.22 -7.07
CA ALA A 126 6.09 -5.58 -6.58
C ALA A 126 4.84 -5.70 -5.70
N MET A 127 4.59 -4.72 -4.81
CA MET A 127 3.37 -4.65 -4.00
C MET A 127 2.12 -4.45 -4.87
N ALA A 128 2.17 -3.50 -5.80
CA ALA A 128 1.07 -3.23 -6.73
C ALA A 128 0.72 -4.46 -7.58
N ASP A 129 1.73 -5.12 -8.15
CA ASP A 129 1.52 -6.32 -8.97
C ASP A 129 0.94 -7.48 -8.14
N ARG A 130 1.37 -7.63 -6.87
CA ARG A 130 0.80 -8.63 -5.96
C ARG A 130 -0.68 -8.37 -5.71
N ILE A 131 -1.05 -7.15 -5.33
CA ILE A 131 -2.43 -6.76 -5.06
C ILE A 131 -3.29 -6.93 -6.32
N HIS A 132 -2.81 -6.48 -7.48
CA HIS A 132 -3.52 -6.62 -8.75
C HIS A 132 -3.79 -8.09 -9.11
N ARG A 133 -2.78 -8.96 -8.99
CA ARG A 133 -2.97 -10.41 -9.23
C ARG A 133 -4.01 -11.02 -8.31
N ASP A 134 -3.97 -10.68 -7.02
CA ASP A 134 -4.93 -11.18 -6.04
C ASP A 134 -6.34 -10.65 -6.32
N ALA A 135 -6.48 -9.37 -6.67
CA ALA A 135 -7.75 -8.74 -7.04
C ALA A 135 -8.36 -9.37 -8.30
N VAL A 136 -7.57 -9.61 -9.36
CA VAL A 136 -8.03 -10.29 -10.58
C VAL A 136 -8.54 -11.70 -10.28
N ARG A 137 -7.82 -12.46 -9.45
CA ARG A 137 -8.24 -13.81 -9.05
C ARG A 137 -9.57 -13.80 -8.29
N LEU A 138 -9.83 -12.77 -7.50
CA LEU A 138 -11.06 -12.62 -6.72
C LEU A 138 -12.23 -12.02 -7.51
N ALA A 139 -11.95 -11.41 -8.67
CA ALA A 139 -12.97 -10.82 -9.56
C ALA A 139 -13.52 -11.82 -10.60
N ALA A 140 -12.84 -12.95 -10.81
CA ALA A 140 -13.19 -14.00 -11.76
C ALA A 140 -14.18 -15.02 -11.14
#